data_AF-A0A9P0QBK3-F1
#
_entry.id   AF-A0A9P0QBK3-F1
#
_cell.length_a   1.000
_cell.length_b   1.000
_cell.length_c   1.000
_cell.angle_alpha   90.00
_cell.angle_beta   90.00
_cell.angle_gamma   90.00
#
_symmetry.space_group_name_H-M   'P 1'
#
loop_
_entity.id
_entity.type
_entity.pdbx_description
1 polymer ?
#
loop_
_entity_poly.entity_id
_entity_poly.type
_entity_poly.pdbx_seq_one_letter_code
_entity_poly.pdbx_strand_id
1 'polypeptide(L)'
;MSKRKATSSESNPNHDFCEFLEELSEYEKNVSRNIHKYNAYRKAASVLAQHPTRITSGDEAKKLKGIGEKIAKKIDEYLATGKLRKLENIHSDAKSMAINLLSRVSGIGPAKAQSLVDDGIMTIDDLKKHTDKLTHHQIIGLKYFEDFEEKIPRSEIEQIEQVIKKVLYNLDSEYEVTICGSYR
;
A
#
# COMPACT_ATOMS: atom_id res chain seq x y z
N MET A 1 -5.23 2.38 -2.73
CA MET A 1 -5.35 1.80 -1.37
C MET A 1 -4.55 2.66 -0.40
N SER A 2 -5.19 3.18 0.65
CA SER A 2 -4.62 4.14 1.60
C SER A 2 -3.33 3.62 2.26
N LYS A 3 -2.20 4.26 1.93
CA LYS A 3 -0.98 4.27 2.76
C LYS A 3 -1.33 5.06 4.03
N ARG A 4 -1.95 4.39 5.02
CA ARG A 4 -2.27 4.99 6.32
C ARG A 4 -0.94 5.36 6.98
N LYS A 5 -0.73 6.67 7.17
CA LYS A 5 0.27 7.32 8.05
C LYS A 5 1.47 6.43 8.41
N ALA A 6 2.33 6.13 7.44
CA ALA A 6 3.73 5.93 7.77
C ALA A 6 4.23 7.31 8.20
N THR A 7 4.55 7.44 9.48
CA THR A 7 5.43 8.51 10.00
C THR A 7 6.54 8.73 8.98
N SER A 8 6.79 10.00 8.64
CA SER A 8 7.86 10.42 7.72
C SER A 8 9.11 9.56 7.93
N SER A 9 9.67 9.05 6.83
CA SER A 9 10.84 8.15 6.81
C SER A 9 12.02 8.66 7.63
N GLU A 10 12.12 9.98 7.83
CA GLU A 10 13.20 10.63 8.58
C GLU A 10 13.07 10.55 10.12
N SER A 11 11.89 10.21 10.67
CA SER A 11 11.67 10.19 12.13
C SER A 11 11.41 8.80 12.71
N ASN A 12 11.25 7.77 11.87
CA ASN A 12 10.95 6.42 12.32
C ASN A 12 12.23 5.57 12.33
N PRO A 13 12.77 5.18 13.50
CA PRO A 13 13.99 4.37 13.57
C PRO A 13 13.81 2.97 12.97
N ASN A 14 12.58 2.49 12.80
CA ASN A 14 12.24 1.16 12.29
C ASN A 14 11.65 1.21 10.87
N HIS A 15 11.95 2.26 10.10
CA HIS A 15 11.36 2.49 8.77
C HIS A 15 11.61 1.34 7.79
N ASP A 16 12.84 0.83 7.76
CA ASP A 16 13.26 -0.33 6.98
C ASP A 16 12.42 -1.58 7.28
N PHE A 17 12.12 -1.83 8.56
CA PHE A 17 11.25 -2.95 8.93
C PHE A 17 9.82 -2.74 8.44
N CYS A 18 9.33 -1.51 8.52
CA CYS A 18 8.00 -1.18 8.03
C CYS A 18 7.91 -1.40 6.51
N GLU A 19 8.91 -0.96 5.76
CA GLU A 19 8.96 -1.08 4.30
C GLU A 19 8.88 -2.55 3.85
N PHE A 20 9.75 -3.41 4.36
CA PHE A 20 9.76 -4.81 3.95
C PHE A 20 8.48 -5.55 4.41
N LEU A 21 7.93 -5.20 5.58
CA LEU A 21 6.68 -5.79 6.07
C LEU A 21 5.47 -5.33 5.24
N GLU A 22 5.45 -4.07 4.81
CA GLU A 22 4.43 -3.54 3.90
C GLU A 22 4.48 -4.25 2.56
N GLU A 23 5.67 -4.46 2.01
CA GLU A 23 5.84 -5.21 0.76
C GLU A 23 5.36 -6.66 0.89
N LEU A 24 5.77 -7.36 1.95
CA LEU A 24 5.26 -8.70 2.25
C LEU A 24 3.74 -8.71 2.41
N SER A 25 3.16 -7.66 2.99
CA SER A 25 1.71 -7.56 3.15
C SER A 25 1.02 -7.52 1.78
N GLU A 26 1.47 -6.65 0.86
CA GLU A 26 0.86 -6.53 -0.46
C GLU A 26 1.05 -7.81 -1.29
N TYR A 27 2.20 -8.49 -1.18
CA TYR A 27 2.38 -9.81 -1.79
C TYR A 27 1.35 -10.83 -1.28
N GLU A 28 1.17 -10.94 0.04
CA GLU A 28 0.23 -11.91 0.59
C GLU A 28 -1.21 -11.59 0.18
N LYS A 29 -1.56 -10.31 0.01
CA LYS A 29 -2.88 -9.87 -0.44
C LYS A 29 -3.11 -10.10 -1.93
N ASN A 30 -2.16 -9.69 -2.76
CA ASN A 30 -2.35 -9.64 -4.21
C ASN A 30 -1.99 -10.97 -4.89
N VAL A 31 -0.95 -11.66 -4.41
CA VAL A 31 -0.49 -12.93 -4.99
C VAL A 31 -1.07 -14.11 -4.22
N SER A 32 -0.79 -14.20 -2.92
CA SER A 32 -1.24 -15.35 -2.11
C SER A 32 -2.72 -15.29 -1.70
N ARG A 33 -3.41 -14.17 -1.97
CA ARG A 33 -4.82 -13.90 -1.60
C ARG A 33 -5.15 -14.20 -0.12
N ASN A 34 -4.16 -14.04 0.76
CA ASN A 34 -4.26 -14.32 2.19
C ASN A 34 -4.44 -13.04 3.00
N ILE A 35 -5.71 -12.68 3.22
CA ILE A 35 -6.07 -11.44 3.93
C ILE A 35 -5.62 -11.44 5.40
N HIS A 36 -5.58 -12.61 6.04
CA HIS A 36 -5.16 -12.71 7.45
C HIS A 36 -3.67 -12.38 7.60
N LYS A 37 -2.83 -12.90 6.71
CA LYS A 37 -1.39 -12.56 6.70
C LYS A 37 -1.15 -11.12 6.28
N TYR A 38 -1.88 -10.60 5.30
CA TYR A 38 -1.87 -9.17 4.95
C TYR A 38 -2.09 -8.30 6.20
N ASN A 39 -3.17 -8.57 6.94
CA ASN A 39 -3.50 -7.82 8.14
C ASN A 39 -2.45 -7.97 9.24
N ALA A 40 -1.86 -9.17 9.39
CA ALA A 40 -0.80 -9.41 10.37
C ALA A 40 0.46 -8.60 10.08
N TYR A 41 0.93 -8.58 8.83
CA TYR A 41 2.10 -7.79 8.43
C TYR A 41 1.86 -6.29 8.55
N ARG A 42 0.69 -5.79 8.12
CA ARG A 42 0.33 -4.38 8.30
C ARG A 42 0.24 -3.97 9.77
N LYS A 43 -0.30 -4.84 10.62
CA LYS A 43 -0.35 -4.59 12.07
C LYS A 43 1.06 -4.52 12.66
N ALA A 44 1.95 -5.43 12.27
CA ALA A 44 3.34 -5.41 12.72
C ALA A 44 4.08 -4.14 12.25
N ALA A 45 3.94 -3.74 10.98
CA ALA A 45 4.52 -2.50 10.46
C ALA A 45 4.00 -1.27 11.22
N SER A 46 2.70 -1.20 11.47
CA SER A 46 2.10 -0.08 12.22
C SER A 46 2.61 0.02 13.67
N VAL A 47 2.82 -1.13 14.33
CA VAL A 47 3.37 -1.19 15.69
C VAL A 47 4.83 -0.75 15.72
N LEU A 48 5.63 -1.19 14.74
CA LEU A 48 7.04 -0.78 14.61
C LEU A 48 7.18 0.70 14.27
N ALA A 49 6.28 1.24 13.45
CA ALA A 49 6.28 2.66 13.09
C ALA A 49 5.97 3.59 14.26
N GLN A 50 5.23 3.11 15.26
CA GLN A 50 4.93 3.85 16.48
C GLN A 50 5.98 3.65 17.57
N HIS A 51 6.90 2.70 17.39
CA HIS A 51 7.91 2.39 18.39
C HIS A 51 9.04 3.44 18.35
N PRO A 52 9.32 4.15 19.46
CA PRO A 52 10.20 5.32 19.45
C PRO A 52 11.69 4.99 19.32
N THR A 53 12.08 3.74 19.60
CA THR A 53 13.46 3.28 19.59
C THR A 53 13.70 2.27 18.48
N ARG A 54 14.96 2.14 18.05
CA ARG A 54 15.36 1.11 17.07
C ARG A 54 15.27 -0.27 17.73
N ILE A 55 14.53 -1.19 17.13
CA ILE A 55 14.52 -2.58 17.54
C ILE A 55 15.84 -3.23 17.14
N THR A 56 16.49 -3.91 18.09
CA THR A 56 17.80 -4.56 17.90
C THR A 56 17.72 -6.08 17.82
N SER A 57 16.54 -6.68 18.07
CA SER A 57 16.34 -8.12 17.97
C SER A 57 14.89 -8.49 17.71
N GLY A 58 14.66 -9.67 17.12
CA GLY A 58 13.34 -10.25 16.94
C GLY A 58 12.66 -10.57 18.28
N ASP A 59 13.41 -10.93 19.32
CA ASP A 59 12.84 -11.14 20.66
C ASP A 59 12.31 -9.86 21.29
N GLU A 60 12.98 -8.73 21.06
CA GLU A 60 12.46 -7.41 21.43
C GLU A 60 11.19 -7.08 20.64
N ALA A 61 11.20 -7.31 19.32
CA ALA A 61 10.03 -7.12 18.48
C ALA A 61 8.84 -7.97 18.95
N LYS A 62 9.08 -9.23 19.34
CA LYS A 62 8.07 -10.20 19.79
C LYS A 62 7.33 -9.76 21.06
N LYS A 63 7.93 -8.89 21.88
CA LYS A 63 7.25 -8.30 23.06
C LYS A 63 6.14 -7.33 22.66
N LEU A 64 6.17 -6.82 21.42
CA LEU A 64 5.17 -5.87 20.93
C LEU A 64 3.90 -6.61 20.48
N LYS A 65 2.73 -6.13 20.93
CA LYS A 65 1.43 -6.73 20.63
C LYS A 65 1.12 -6.67 19.13
N GLY A 66 1.16 -7.82 18.46
CA GLY A 66 0.92 -7.94 17.02
C GLY A 66 2.09 -8.51 16.25
N ILE A 67 3.25 -8.68 16.89
CA ILE A 67 4.43 -9.32 16.31
C ILE A 67 4.56 -10.73 16.86
N GLY A 68 4.38 -11.72 15.99
CA GLY A 68 4.56 -13.14 16.34
C GLY A 68 5.95 -13.65 15.99
N GLU A 69 6.23 -14.90 16.36
CA GLU A 69 7.54 -15.55 16.15
C GLU A 69 8.01 -15.53 14.68
N LYS A 70 7.10 -15.70 13.73
CA LYS A 70 7.44 -15.69 12.29
C LYS A 70 7.82 -14.31 11.75
N ILE A 71 7.38 -13.24 12.40
CA ILE A 71 7.72 -11.86 12.04
C ILE A 71 9.03 -11.48 12.75
N ALA A 72 9.15 -11.82 14.03
CA ALA A 72 10.39 -11.68 14.81
C ALA A 72 11.59 -12.31 14.09
N LYS A 73 11.47 -13.56 13.62
CA LYS A 73 12.53 -14.24 12.85
C LYS A 73 12.92 -13.52 11.55
N LYS A 74 12.00 -12.78 10.92
CA LYS A 74 12.31 -11.99 9.71
C LYS A 74 13.07 -10.71 10.06
N ILE A 75 12.72 -10.10 11.19
CA ILE A 75 13.46 -8.95 11.73
C ILE A 75 14.88 -9.38 12.07
N ASP A 76 15.07 -10.54 12.71
CA ASP A 76 16.41 -11.11 12.97
C ASP A 76 17.18 -11.39 11.68
N GLU A 77 16.55 -12.02 10.68
CA GLU A 77 17.16 -12.29 9.38
C GLU A 77 17.61 -10.99 8.70
N TYR A 78 16.75 -9.97 8.71
CA TYR A 78 17.04 -8.68 8.12
C TYR A 78 18.16 -7.94 8.87
N LEU A 79 18.16 -7.96 10.21
CA LEU A 79 19.22 -7.41 11.03
C LEU A 79 20.58 -8.08 10.77
N ALA A 80 20.59 -9.40 10.55
CA ALA A 80 21.82 -10.15 10.32
C ALA A 80 22.37 -10.00 8.90
N THR A 81 21.50 -9.91 7.89
CA THR A 81 21.90 -10.00 6.47
C THR A 81 21.65 -8.73 5.66
N GLY A 82 20.88 -7.79 6.19
CA GLY A 82 20.38 -6.61 5.48
C GLY A 82 19.33 -6.91 4.41
N LYS A 83 18.93 -8.19 4.27
CA LYS A 83 18.01 -8.66 3.22
C LYS A 83 17.04 -9.69 3.77
N LEU A 84 16.03 -10.03 2.97
CA LEU A 84 15.09 -11.09 3.30
C LEU A 84 14.97 -12.06 2.13
N ARG A 85 15.39 -13.30 2.32
CA ARG A 85 15.36 -14.33 1.25
C ARG A 85 13.99 -14.48 0.62
N LYS A 86 12.93 -14.35 1.43
CA LYS A 86 11.56 -14.40 0.91
C LYS A 86 11.25 -13.26 -0.05
N LEU A 87 11.73 -12.04 0.20
CA LEU A 87 11.52 -10.92 -0.72
C LEU A 87 12.36 -11.08 -1.99
N GLU A 88 13.60 -11.56 -1.87
CA GLU A 88 14.42 -11.86 -3.05
C GLU A 88 13.73 -12.88 -3.98
N ASN A 89 13.14 -13.92 -3.41
CA ASN A 89 12.36 -14.89 -4.19
C ASN A 89 11.13 -14.25 -4.85
N ILE A 90 10.44 -13.34 -4.16
CA ILE A 90 9.29 -12.61 -4.71
C ILE A 90 9.74 -11.70 -5.88
N HIS A 91 10.87 -11.01 -5.74
CA HIS A 91 11.45 -10.18 -6.80
C HIS A 91 11.92 -10.99 -8.01
N SER A 92 12.31 -12.26 -7.81
CA SER A 92 12.69 -13.14 -8.90
C SER A 92 11.49 -13.68 -9.71
N ASP A 93 10.28 -13.63 -9.16
CA ASP A 93 9.06 -14.10 -9.84
C ASP A 93 8.38 -12.95 -10.60
N ALA A 94 8.63 -12.91 -11.91
CA ALA A 94 8.06 -11.92 -12.80
C ALA A 94 6.53 -11.88 -12.76
N LYS A 95 5.84 -13.02 -12.57
CA LYS A 95 4.38 -13.05 -12.49
C LYS A 95 3.87 -12.39 -11.22
N SER A 96 4.49 -12.71 -10.07
CA SER A 96 4.17 -12.07 -8.80
C SER A 96 4.38 -10.55 -8.84
N MET A 97 5.48 -10.10 -9.46
CA MET A 97 5.74 -8.67 -9.65
C MET A 97 4.68 -8.00 -10.52
N ALA A 98 4.31 -8.62 -11.64
CA ALA A 98 3.28 -8.11 -12.54
C ALA A 98 1.91 -8.02 -11.83
N ILE A 99 1.51 -9.04 -11.07
CA ILE A 99 0.25 -9.04 -10.31
C ILE A 99 0.21 -7.86 -9.33
N ASN A 100 1.31 -7.63 -8.59
CA ASN A 100 1.43 -6.50 -7.67
C ASN A 100 1.37 -5.15 -8.39
N LEU A 101 2.08 -5.02 -9.53
CA LEU A 101 2.09 -3.81 -10.33
C LEU A 101 0.70 -3.47 -10.85
N LEU A 102 0.04 -4.41 -11.53
CA LEU A 102 -1.28 -4.20 -12.12
C LEU A 102 -2.35 -3.93 -11.04
N SER A 103 -2.22 -4.53 -9.85
CA SER A 103 -3.13 -4.28 -8.72
C SER A 103 -3.03 -2.86 -8.14
N ARG A 104 -2.04 -2.06 -8.54
CA ARG A 104 -1.95 -0.63 -8.17
C ARG A 104 -2.91 0.25 -8.99
N VAL A 105 -3.28 -0.20 -10.19
CA VAL A 105 -4.24 0.52 -11.05
C VAL A 105 -5.62 0.50 -10.40
N SER A 106 -6.22 1.68 -10.22
CA SER A 106 -7.54 1.79 -9.60
C SER A 106 -8.58 0.97 -10.38
N GLY A 107 -9.32 0.11 -9.67
CA GLY A 107 -10.29 -0.82 -10.26
C GLY A 107 -9.72 -2.18 -10.67
N ILE A 108 -8.40 -2.40 -10.60
CA ILE A 108 -7.77 -3.72 -10.78
C ILE A 108 -7.47 -4.33 -9.41
N GLY A 109 -8.20 -5.39 -9.07
CA GLY A 109 -7.94 -6.20 -7.87
C GLY A 109 -7.11 -7.45 -8.18
N PRO A 110 -6.71 -8.22 -7.14
CA PRO A 110 -5.86 -9.41 -7.27
C PRO A 110 -6.32 -10.42 -8.32
N ALA A 111 -7.63 -10.70 -8.36
CA ALA A 111 -8.19 -11.65 -9.32
C ALA A 111 -8.09 -11.17 -10.78
N LYS A 112 -8.33 -9.87 -11.02
CA LYS A 112 -8.21 -9.30 -12.37
C LYS A 112 -6.75 -9.16 -12.77
N ALA A 113 -5.88 -8.76 -11.86
CA ALA A 113 -4.44 -8.72 -12.10
C ALA A 113 -3.88 -10.09 -12.50
N GLN A 114 -4.26 -11.15 -11.79
CA GLN A 114 -3.89 -12.53 -12.16
C GLN A 114 -4.37 -12.88 -13.57
N SER A 115 -5.65 -12.63 -13.87
CA SER A 115 -6.21 -12.92 -15.20
C SER A 115 -5.49 -12.15 -16.32
N LEU A 116 -5.07 -10.91 -16.09
CA LEU A 116 -4.29 -10.13 -17.06
C LEU A 116 -2.89 -10.72 -17.27
N VAL A 117 -2.24 -11.15 -16.19
CA VAL A 117 -0.92 -11.80 -16.27
C VAL A 117 -1.00 -13.16 -16.97
N ASP A 118 -2.07 -13.92 -16.75
CA ASP A 118 -2.31 -15.19 -17.46
C ASP A 118 -2.53 -14.96 -18.97
N ASP A 119 -3.08 -13.81 -19.35
CA ASP A 119 -3.19 -13.33 -20.73
C ASP A 119 -1.87 -12.73 -21.29
N GLY A 120 -0.78 -12.76 -20.53
CA GLY A 120 0.53 -12.25 -20.93
C GLY A 120 0.70 -10.73 -20.77
N ILE A 121 -0.26 -10.03 -20.14
CA ILE A 121 -0.17 -8.60 -19.88
C ILE A 121 0.55 -8.42 -18.55
N MET A 122 1.81 -7.98 -18.60
CA MET A 122 2.67 -7.91 -17.40
C MET A 122 3.13 -6.49 -17.04
N THR A 123 2.96 -5.53 -17.94
CA THR A 123 3.37 -4.13 -17.72
C THR A 123 2.20 -3.15 -17.87
N ILE A 124 2.38 -1.92 -17.37
CA ILE A 124 1.41 -0.84 -17.56
C ILE A 124 1.27 -0.47 -19.05
N ASP A 125 2.35 -0.55 -19.83
CA ASP A 125 2.30 -0.26 -21.25
C ASP A 125 1.59 -1.36 -22.04
N ASP A 126 1.70 -2.63 -21.63
CA ASP A 126 0.88 -3.70 -22.19
C ASP A 126 -0.59 -3.50 -21.86
N LEU A 127 -0.89 -3.04 -20.63
CA LEU A 127 -2.25 -2.75 -20.19
C LEU A 127 -2.89 -1.62 -21.02
N LYS A 128 -2.11 -0.58 -21.38
CA LYS A 128 -2.56 0.52 -22.27
C LYS A 128 -2.92 0.03 -23.68
N LYS A 129 -2.30 -1.05 -24.17
CA LYS A 129 -2.60 -1.64 -25.48
C LYS A 129 -3.85 -2.52 -25.49
N HIS A 130 -4.31 -2.97 -24.32
CA HIS A 130 -5.43 -3.92 -24.17
C HIS A 130 -6.59 -3.30 -23.36
N THR A 131 -6.97 -2.07 -23.71
CA THR A 131 -8.06 -1.35 -23.04
C THR A 131 -9.43 -1.99 -23.27
N ASP A 132 -9.58 -2.79 -24.33
CA ASP A 132 -10.75 -3.62 -24.63
C ASP A 132 -11.06 -4.65 -23.52
N LYS A 133 -10.03 -5.08 -22.79
CA LYS A 133 -10.16 -6.03 -21.66
C LYS A 133 -10.52 -5.36 -20.33
N LEU A 134 -10.69 -4.04 -20.32
CA LEU A 134 -10.86 -3.23 -19.11
C LEU A 134 -12.26 -2.65 -19.00
N THR A 135 -12.74 -2.56 -17.76
CA THR A 135 -13.97 -1.82 -17.44
C THR A 135 -13.75 -0.32 -17.47
N HIS A 136 -14.82 0.46 -17.54
CA HIS A 136 -14.74 1.93 -17.50
C HIS A 136 -13.91 2.45 -16.30
N HIS A 137 -14.13 1.91 -15.09
CA HIS A 137 -13.35 2.28 -13.90
C HIS A 137 -11.86 1.97 -14.10
N GLN A 138 -11.51 0.80 -14.61
CA GLN A 138 -10.12 0.41 -14.84
C GLN A 138 -9.44 1.29 -15.90
N ILE A 139 -10.17 1.72 -16.93
CA ILE A 139 -9.68 2.66 -17.94
C ILE A 139 -9.35 4.01 -17.31
N ILE A 140 -10.22 4.55 -16.45
CA ILE A 140 -9.95 5.79 -15.71
C ILE A 140 -8.76 5.61 -14.76
N GLY A 141 -8.72 4.48 -14.04
CA GLY A 141 -7.61 4.15 -13.15
C GLY A 141 -6.26 4.03 -13.85
N LEU A 142 -6.26 3.54 -15.09
CA LEU A 142 -5.06 3.46 -15.93
C LEU A 142 -4.67 4.83 -16.49
N LYS A 143 -5.66 5.63 -16.91
CA LYS A 143 -5.44 6.97 -17.46
C LYS A 143 -4.76 7.90 -16.45
N TYR A 144 -5.19 7.86 -15.19
CA TYR A 144 -4.66 8.69 -14.10
C TYR A 144 -3.77 7.89 -13.15
N PHE A 145 -3.11 6.84 -13.66
CA PHE A 145 -2.30 5.94 -12.83
C PHE A 145 -1.23 6.73 -12.06
N GLU A 146 -0.45 7.55 -12.75
CA GLU A 146 0.64 8.35 -12.17
C GLU A 146 0.11 9.36 -11.16
N ASP A 147 -0.89 10.16 -11.51
CA ASP A 147 -1.53 11.13 -10.61
C ASP A 147 -2.07 10.49 -9.33
N PHE A 148 -2.64 9.28 -9.42
CA PHE A 148 -3.16 8.55 -8.26
C PHE A 148 -2.08 7.94 -7.36
N GLU A 149 -0.83 7.87 -7.83
CA GLU A 149 0.30 7.43 -7.02
C GLU A 149 0.86 8.55 -6.14
N GLU A 150 0.59 9.80 -6.52
CA GLU A 150 1.04 10.97 -5.78
C GLU A 150 0.27 11.17 -4.47
N LYS A 151 0.94 11.76 -3.49
CA LYS A 151 0.29 12.18 -2.24
C LYS A 151 -0.29 13.57 -2.44
N ILE A 152 -1.55 13.74 -2.06
CA ILE A 152 -2.20 15.06 -2.08
C ILE A 152 -1.68 15.90 -0.90
N PRO A 153 -1.04 17.06 -1.13
CA PRO A 153 -0.65 17.98 -0.09
C PRO A 153 -1.83 18.47 0.74
N ARG A 154 -1.60 18.73 2.03
CA ARG A 154 -2.67 19.21 2.93
C ARG A 154 -3.27 20.55 2.47
N SER A 155 -2.43 21.44 1.94
CA SER A 155 -2.82 22.72 1.37
C SER A 155 -3.74 22.59 0.16
N GLU A 156 -3.59 21.52 -0.64
CA GLU A 156 -4.46 21.25 -1.78
C GLU A 156 -5.85 20.80 -1.29
N ILE A 157 -5.91 19.94 -0.26
CA ILE A 157 -7.17 19.53 0.37
C ILE A 157 -7.91 20.74 0.95
N GLU A 158 -7.21 21.68 1.57
CA GLU A 158 -7.80 22.93 2.07
C GLU A 158 -8.41 23.76 0.95
N GLN A 159 -7.77 23.84 -0.22
CA GLN A 159 -8.33 24.53 -1.39
C GLN A 159 -9.58 23.82 -1.93
N ILE A 160 -9.53 22.49 -2.02
CA ILE A 160 -10.68 21.67 -2.44
C ILE A 160 -11.87 21.86 -1.48
N GLU A 161 -11.62 21.90 -0.17
CA GLU A 161 -12.66 22.15 0.84
C GLU A 161 -13.34 23.50 0.62
N GLN A 162 -12.59 24.57 0.31
CA GLN A 162 -13.17 25.88 0.02
C GLN A 162 -14.05 25.87 -1.23
N VAL A 163 -13.66 25.16 -2.28
CA VAL A 163 -14.46 25.01 -3.50
C VAL A 163 -15.76 24.27 -3.18
N ILE A 164 -15.69 23.16 -2.45
CA ILE A 164 -16.86 22.37 -2.06
C ILE A 164 -17.82 23.21 -1.19
N LYS A 165 -17.30 23.93 -0.19
CA LYS A 165 -18.12 24.82 0.67
C LYS A 165 -18.83 25.91 -0.13
N LYS A 166 -18.16 26.54 -1.10
CA LYS A 166 -18.79 27.53 -1.99
C LYS A 166 -19.92 26.94 -2.82
N VAL A 167 -19.72 25.76 -3.39
CA VAL A 167 -20.73 25.08 -4.21
C VAL A 167 -21.95 24.71 -3.35
N LEU A 168 -21.72 24.17 -2.15
CA LEU A 168 -22.80 23.76 -1.27
C LEU A 168 -23.58 24.93 -0.68
N TYR A 169 -22.90 26.03 -0.33
CA TYR A 169 -23.58 27.26 0.12
C TYR A 169 -24.57 27.80 -0.92
N ASN A 170 -24.25 27.66 -2.21
CA ASN A 170 -25.14 28.07 -3.30
C ASN A 170 -26.30 27.08 -3.55
N LEU A 171 -26.21 25.86 -3.04
CA LEU A 171 -27.26 24.85 -3.14
C LEU A 171 -28.22 24.96 -1.95
N ASP A 172 -27.68 24.94 -0.73
CA ASP A 172 -28.43 25.12 0.51
C ASP A 172 -27.45 25.50 1.65
N SER A 173 -27.78 26.58 2.37
CA SER A 173 -26.98 27.07 3.50
C SER A 173 -27.02 26.15 4.72
N GLU A 174 -27.94 25.19 4.80
CA GLU A 174 -28.03 24.22 5.90
C GLU A 174 -27.02 23.07 5.79
N TYR A 175 -26.37 22.88 4.63
CA TYR A 175 -25.38 21.81 4.48
C TYR A 175 -24.08 22.10 5.23
N GLU A 176 -23.61 21.09 5.96
CA GLU A 176 -22.30 21.07 6.60
C GLU A 176 -21.33 20.14 5.86
N VAL A 177 -20.08 20.59 5.70
CA VAL A 177 -19.00 19.83 5.06
C VAL A 177 -17.96 19.45 6.09
N THR A 178 -17.67 18.16 6.17
CA THR A 178 -16.55 17.64 6.98
C THR A 178 -15.62 16.80 6.12
N ILE A 179 -14.36 17.21 6.02
CA ILE A 179 -13.31 16.41 5.37
C ILE A 179 -12.88 15.28 6.32
N CYS A 180 -12.95 14.04 5.82
CA CYS A 180 -12.66 12.82 6.58
C CYS A 180 -11.37 12.13 6.11
N GLY A 181 -11.15 10.88 6.52
CA GLY A 181 -10.00 10.08 6.08
C GLY A 181 -8.71 10.49 6.78
N SER A 182 -7.57 10.41 6.09
CA SER A 182 -6.26 10.71 6.69
C SER A 182 -6.01 12.19 6.98
N TYR A 183 -6.87 13.07 6.48
CA TYR A 183 -6.81 14.52 6.74
C TYR A 183 -7.20 14.86 8.19
N ARG A 184 -8.18 14.12 8.74
CA ARG A 184 -8.70 14.26 10.10
C ARG A 184 -7.96 13.33 11.06
#